data_AF-A0A960RAY9-F1
#
_entry.id   AF-A0A960RAY9-F1
#
_cell.length_a   1.000
_cell.length_b   1.000
_cell.length_c   1.000
_cell.angle_alpha   90.00
_cell.angle_beta   90.00
_cell.angle_gamma   90.00
#
_symmetry.space_group_name_H-M   'P 1'
#
loop_
_entity.id
_entity.type
_entity.pdbx_description
1 polymer ?
#
loop_
_entity_poly.entity_id
_entity_poly.type
_entity_poly.pdbx_seq_one_letter_code
_entity_poly.pdbx_strand_id
1 'polypeptide(L)'
;DNKSEFQVIIDMPEGSTLEQTARAAREMASVIAGEPEVTDYQVYAGTASPFNFNGLVRHYFMRAGANVADIQVNLLPKHDRDAASHDIAKRVRPKLQPIARKFGASIAVAEVPPGPPVLQTLVAEVYGHDREDRERLALEVRRVFEQTEGVVDVDWYGEEDQKRFRFLVDKEKAALNGITAET
;
A
#
# COMPACT_ATOMS: atom_id res chain seq x y z
N ASP A 1 -5.02 -14.77 -18.96
CA ASP A 1 -3.89 -14.30 -18.15
C ASP A 1 -3.91 -15.10 -16.86
N ASN A 2 -2.86 -15.88 -16.59
CA ASN A 2 -2.84 -16.75 -15.43
C ASN A 2 -1.42 -16.80 -14.89
N LYS A 3 -1.27 -16.35 -13.66
CA LYS A 3 0.03 -16.16 -13.02
C LYS A 3 0.20 -17.17 -11.89
N SER A 4 1.43 -17.53 -11.61
CA SER A 4 1.76 -18.38 -10.45
C SER A 4 1.79 -17.61 -9.13
N GLU A 5 1.50 -16.31 -9.16
CA GLU A 5 1.64 -15.43 -8.01
C GLU A 5 0.69 -14.23 -8.08
N PHE A 6 0.41 -13.64 -6.91
CA PHE A 6 -0.16 -12.32 -6.77
C PHE A 6 0.44 -11.63 -5.52
N GLN A 7 0.20 -10.33 -5.40
CA GLN A 7 0.71 -9.52 -4.30
C GLN A 7 -0.44 -8.80 -3.58
N VAL A 8 -0.33 -8.68 -2.26
CA VAL A 8 -1.18 -7.78 -1.47
C VAL A 8 -0.32 -6.64 -0.95
N ILE A 9 -0.67 -5.43 -1.34
CA ILE A 9 -0.06 -4.19 -0.89
C ILE A 9 -0.92 -3.64 0.24
N ILE A 10 -0.27 -3.23 1.33
CA ILE A 10 -0.92 -2.75 2.54
C ILE A 10 -0.34 -1.39 2.90
N ASP A 11 -1.22 -0.40 2.99
CA ASP A 11 -0.95 0.96 3.45
C ASP A 11 -1.72 1.18 4.75
N MET A 12 -1.00 1.24 5.86
CA MET A 12 -1.55 1.54 7.18
C MET A 12 -1.67 3.05 7.38
N PRO A 13 -2.54 3.52 8.29
CA PRO A 13 -2.58 4.92 8.68
C PRO A 13 -1.19 5.42 9.06
N GLU A 14 -0.88 6.65 8.68
CA GLU A 14 0.41 7.25 9.03
C GLU A 14 0.57 7.35 10.56
N GLY A 15 1.81 7.18 11.03
CA GLY A 15 2.11 7.05 12.46
C GLY A 15 1.88 5.64 13.04
N SER A 16 1.36 4.69 12.24
CA SER A 16 1.31 3.27 12.64
C SER A 16 2.71 2.72 12.92
N THR A 17 2.83 1.95 13.99
CA THR A 17 4.11 1.30 14.32
C THR A 17 4.34 0.08 13.43
N LEU A 18 5.62 -0.30 13.26
CA LEU A 18 5.98 -1.47 12.47
C LEU A 18 5.32 -2.75 12.99
N GLU A 19 5.12 -2.86 14.31
CA GLU A 19 4.45 -3.98 14.96
C GLU A 19 2.95 -4.05 14.61
N GLN A 20 2.27 -2.90 14.52
CA GLN A 20 0.87 -2.84 14.10
C GLN A 20 0.72 -3.26 12.64
N THR A 21 1.60 -2.74 11.78
CA THR A 21 1.65 -3.09 10.35
C THR A 21 1.95 -4.58 10.15
N ALA A 22 2.96 -5.12 10.85
CA ALA A 22 3.29 -6.54 10.80
C ALA A 22 2.14 -7.42 11.31
N ARG A 23 1.40 -6.96 12.32
CA ARG A 23 0.22 -7.67 12.82
C ARG A 23 -0.91 -7.70 11.78
N ALA A 24 -1.23 -6.57 11.17
CA ALA A 24 -2.24 -6.50 10.11
C ALA A 24 -1.87 -7.42 8.94
N ALA A 25 -0.62 -7.36 8.48
CA ALA A 25 -0.12 -8.18 7.39
C ALA A 25 -0.17 -9.68 7.72
N ARG A 26 0.20 -10.09 8.94
CA ARG A 26 0.11 -11.50 9.38
C ARG A 26 -1.33 -11.99 9.50
N GLU A 27 -2.25 -11.16 10.01
CA GLU A 27 -3.67 -11.52 10.06
C GLU A 27 -4.24 -11.73 8.64
N MET A 28 -3.90 -10.86 7.69
CA MET A 28 -4.26 -11.03 6.28
C MET A 28 -3.62 -12.26 5.65
N ALA A 29 -2.32 -12.49 5.88
CA ALA A 29 -1.60 -13.65 5.39
C ALA A 29 -2.19 -14.97 5.89
N SER A 30 -2.66 -15.02 7.14
CA SER A 30 -3.34 -16.19 7.69
C SER A 30 -4.64 -16.51 6.98
N VAL A 31 -5.37 -15.51 6.48
CA VAL A 31 -6.58 -15.72 5.68
C VAL A 31 -6.21 -16.24 4.28
N ILE A 32 -5.18 -15.65 3.67
CA ILE A 32 -4.66 -16.07 2.36
C ILE A 32 -4.19 -17.53 2.41
N ALA A 33 -3.50 -17.93 3.48
CA ALA A 33 -3.02 -19.29 3.68
C ALA A 33 -4.15 -20.34 3.75
N GLY A 34 -5.40 -19.92 3.97
CA GLY A 34 -6.56 -20.79 3.94
C GLY A 34 -7.09 -21.10 2.53
N GLU A 35 -6.59 -20.44 1.48
CA GLU A 35 -6.93 -20.78 0.10
C GLU A 35 -6.19 -22.07 -0.33
N PRO A 36 -6.90 -23.06 -0.91
CA PRO A 36 -6.29 -24.34 -1.27
C PRO A 36 -5.25 -24.22 -2.38
N GLU A 37 -5.31 -23.16 -3.19
CA GLU A 37 -4.36 -22.91 -4.26
C GLU A 37 -3.06 -22.24 -3.78
N VAL A 38 -2.96 -21.77 -2.53
CA VAL A 38 -1.77 -21.09 -2.01
C VAL A 38 -0.74 -22.11 -1.54
N THR A 39 0.49 -22.04 -2.06
CA THR A 39 1.60 -22.91 -1.64
C THR A 39 2.36 -22.31 -0.46
N ASP A 40 2.69 -21.03 -0.58
CA ASP A 40 3.46 -20.28 0.40
C ASP A 40 3.23 -18.78 0.22
N TYR A 41 3.59 -18.03 1.25
CA TYR A 41 3.54 -16.59 1.27
C TYR A 41 4.72 -16.03 2.05
N GLN A 42 5.09 -14.80 1.74
CA GLN A 42 6.11 -14.05 2.46
C GLN A 42 5.58 -12.67 2.80
N VAL A 43 5.75 -12.26 4.06
CA VAL A 43 5.36 -10.93 4.54
C VAL A 43 6.60 -10.05 4.66
N TYR A 44 6.55 -8.90 4.01
CA TYR A 44 7.55 -7.84 4.08
C TYR A 44 6.91 -6.67 4.83
N ALA A 45 7.27 -6.48 6.09
CA ALA A 45 6.76 -5.39 6.91
C ALA A 45 7.81 -4.28 6.97
N GLY A 46 7.39 -3.06 6.68
CA GLY A 46 8.23 -1.87 6.67
C GLY A 46 9.12 -1.69 5.44
N THR A 47 9.02 -2.60 4.49
CA THR A 47 9.82 -2.66 3.26
C THR A 47 9.01 -3.34 2.16
N ALA A 48 9.36 -3.04 0.92
CA ALA A 48 8.81 -3.69 -0.26
C ALA A 48 9.19 -5.18 -0.35
N SER A 49 8.36 -5.96 -1.04
CA SER A 49 8.75 -7.29 -1.51
C SER A 49 9.86 -7.21 -2.58
N PRO A 50 10.61 -8.31 -2.83
CA PRO A 50 11.57 -8.38 -3.92
C PRO A 50 10.97 -7.96 -5.26
N PHE A 51 11.83 -7.47 -6.15
CA PHE A 51 11.44 -6.99 -7.49
C PHE A 51 10.68 -8.07 -8.26
N ASN A 52 9.37 -7.89 -8.37
CA ASN A 52 8.51 -8.56 -9.33
C ASN A 52 8.05 -7.54 -10.39
N PHE A 53 7.33 -7.99 -11.42
CA PHE A 53 6.91 -7.09 -12.50
C PHE A 53 6.02 -5.95 -12.00
N ASN A 54 5.13 -6.23 -11.04
CA ASN A 54 4.25 -5.23 -10.42
C ASN A 54 5.06 -4.15 -9.68
N GLY A 55 6.10 -4.55 -8.97
CA GLY A 55 7.03 -3.65 -8.29
C GLY A 55 7.75 -2.71 -9.26
N LEU A 56 8.18 -3.21 -10.43
CA LEU A 56 8.82 -2.38 -11.47
C LEU A 56 7.87 -1.34 -12.07
N VAL A 57 6.62 -1.72 -12.29
CA VAL A 57 5.59 -0.85 -12.90
C VAL A 57 5.16 0.28 -11.96
N ARG A 58 4.97 -0.04 -10.68
CA ARG A 58 4.40 0.88 -9.68
C ARG A 58 5.44 1.48 -8.73
N HIS A 59 6.70 1.20 -8.99
CA HIS A 59 7.83 1.53 -8.12
C HIS A 59 7.65 1.07 -6.67
N TYR A 60 6.89 0.00 -6.43
CA TYR A 60 6.66 -0.50 -5.07
C TYR A 60 7.94 -0.96 -4.39
N PHE A 61 9.00 -1.29 -5.13
CA PHE A 61 10.34 -1.53 -4.58
C PHE A 61 10.93 -0.34 -3.81
N MET A 62 10.41 0.88 -3.98
CA MET A 62 10.83 2.06 -3.23
C MET A 62 10.07 2.23 -1.90
N ARG A 63 9.05 1.42 -1.62
CA ARG A 63 8.26 1.49 -0.39
C ARG A 63 9.11 1.10 0.81
N ALA A 64 9.24 2.02 1.75
CA ALA A 64 9.90 1.81 3.03
C ALA A 64 9.26 2.72 4.09
N GLY A 65 9.06 2.21 5.30
CA GLY A 65 8.45 2.97 6.40
C GLY A 65 7.59 2.09 7.31
N ALA A 66 7.41 2.48 8.57
CA ALA A 66 6.72 1.65 9.56
C ALA A 66 5.27 1.30 9.20
N ASN A 67 4.62 2.09 8.35
CA ASN A 67 3.22 1.99 7.96
C ASN A 67 2.96 1.24 6.64
N VAL A 68 3.99 0.66 6.00
CA VAL A 68 3.81 -0.09 4.75
C VAL A 68 4.12 -1.57 4.92
N ALA A 69 3.40 -2.43 4.22
CA ALA A 69 3.69 -3.84 4.12
C ALA A 69 3.28 -4.43 2.77
N ASP A 70 3.99 -5.48 2.36
CA ASP A 70 3.65 -6.29 1.19
C ASP A 70 3.53 -7.76 1.61
N ILE A 71 2.59 -8.48 0.98
CA ILE A 71 2.48 -9.94 1.06
C ILE A 71 2.67 -10.49 -0.35
N GLN A 72 3.77 -11.21 -0.57
CA GLN A 72 3.99 -11.99 -1.77
C GLN A 72 3.32 -13.36 -1.58
N VAL A 73 2.52 -13.80 -2.56
CA VAL A 73 1.76 -15.04 -2.47
C VAL A 73 2.03 -15.89 -3.70
N ASN A 74 2.47 -17.12 -3.48
CA ASN A 74 2.68 -18.10 -4.53
C ASN A 74 1.52 -19.10 -4.57
N LEU A 75 1.12 -19.43 -5.80
CA LEU A 75 0.02 -20.34 -6.09
C LEU A 75 0.54 -21.64 -6.68
N LEU A 76 -0.27 -22.71 -6.53
CA LEU A 76 -0.06 -23.97 -7.24
C LEU A 76 0.11 -23.71 -8.75
N PRO A 77 0.94 -24.51 -9.43
CA PRO A 77 1.02 -24.47 -10.89
C PRO A 77 -0.37 -24.59 -11.50
N LYS A 78 -0.62 -23.90 -12.62
CA LYS A 78 -1.96 -23.90 -13.22
C LYS A 78 -2.45 -25.31 -13.62
N HIS A 79 -1.57 -26.26 -13.88
CA HIS A 79 -2.00 -27.62 -14.18
C HIS A 79 -2.55 -28.36 -12.94
N ASP A 80 -2.25 -27.88 -11.74
CA ASP A 80 -2.62 -28.48 -10.46
C ASP A 80 -3.75 -27.72 -9.76
N ARG A 81 -4.35 -26.72 -10.42
CA ARG A 81 -5.50 -25.96 -9.90
C ARG A 81 -6.49 -25.57 -11.00
N ASP A 82 -7.76 -25.56 -10.64
CA ASP A 82 -8.84 -25.22 -11.56
C ASP A 82 -9.01 -23.70 -11.72
N ALA A 83 -9.05 -22.97 -10.61
CA ALA A 83 -9.25 -21.52 -10.60
C ALA A 83 -8.07 -20.77 -11.26
N ALA A 84 -8.36 -19.72 -12.03
CA ALA A 84 -7.34 -18.80 -12.54
C ALA A 84 -6.82 -17.88 -11.42
N SER A 85 -5.60 -17.34 -11.57
CA SER A 85 -5.04 -16.40 -10.57
C SER A 85 -5.98 -15.23 -10.29
N HIS A 86 -6.65 -14.76 -11.34
CA HIS A 86 -7.58 -13.65 -11.25
C HIS A 86 -8.83 -13.94 -10.44
N ASP A 87 -9.36 -15.16 -10.56
CA ASP A 87 -10.53 -15.59 -9.80
C ASP A 87 -10.16 -15.77 -8.33
N ILE A 88 -8.95 -16.27 -8.05
CA ILE A 88 -8.41 -16.40 -6.69
C ILE A 88 -8.22 -15.01 -6.07
N ALA A 89 -7.58 -14.08 -6.77
CA ALA A 89 -7.40 -12.70 -6.31
C ALA A 89 -8.75 -12.01 -6.03
N LYS A 90 -9.73 -12.16 -6.92
CA LYS A 90 -11.11 -11.66 -6.72
C LYS A 90 -11.78 -12.26 -5.49
N ARG A 91 -11.57 -13.54 -5.20
CA ARG A 91 -12.13 -14.24 -4.04
C ARG A 91 -11.43 -13.84 -2.73
N VAL A 92 -10.14 -13.57 -2.76
CA VAL A 92 -9.34 -13.16 -1.60
C VAL A 92 -9.67 -11.72 -1.16
N ARG A 93 -9.80 -10.78 -2.10
CA ARG A 93 -10.10 -9.36 -1.82
C ARG A 93 -11.19 -9.12 -0.75
N PRO A 94 -12.42 -9.65 -0.89
CA PRO A 94 -13.48 -9.42 0.09
C PRO A 94 -13.17 -10.05 1.45
N LYS A 95 -12.34 -11.10 1.52
CA LYS A 95 -11.91 -11.72 2.79
C LYS A 95 -10.90 -10.87 3.55
N LEU A 96 -10.13 -10.03 2.86
CA LEU A 96 -9.14 -9.13 3.47
C LEU A 96 -9.75 -7.81 3.94
N GLN A 97 -10.83 -7.34 3.30
CA GLN A 97 -11.47 -6.06 3.66
C GLN A 97 -11.86 -5.93 5.14
N PRO A 98 -12.44 -6.94 5.82
CA PRO A 98 -12.75 -6.83 7.25
C PRO A 98 -11.51 -6.58 8.10
N ILE A 99 -10.38 -7.18 7.74
CA ILE A 99 -9.09 -6.99 8.43
C ILE A 99 -8.57 -5.58 8.13
N ALA A 100 -8.58 -5.16 6.87
CA ALA A 100 -8.17 -3.82 6.48
C ALA A 100 -8.96 -2.75 7.26
N ARG A 101 -10.29 -2.86 7.32
CA ARG A 101 -11.16 -1.97 8.09
C ARG A 101 -10.85 -1.98 9.60
N LYS A 102 -10.58 -3.17 10.17
CA LYS A 102 -10.20 -3.30 11.59
C LYS A 102 -8.93 -2.50 11.91
N PHE A 103 -7.99 -2.40 10.98
CA PHE A 103 -6.72 -1.70 11.15
C PHE A 103 -6.69 -0.28 10.55
N GLY A 104 -7.77 0.15 9.89
CA GLY A 104 -7.78 1.40 9.13
C GLY A 104 -6.85 1.38 7.90
N ALA A 105 -6.46 0.19 7.42
CA ALA A 105 -5.54 0.04 6.31
C ALA A 105 -6.27 0.17 4.95
N SER A 106 -5.59 0.77 3.98
CA SER A 106 -5.89 0.59 2.56
C SER A 106 -5.15 -0.64 2.04
N ILE A 107 -5.78 -1.40 1.15
CA ILE A 107 -5.17 -2.59 0.54
C ILE A 107 -5.41 -2.64 -0.96
N ALA A 108 -4.44 -3.16 -1.69
CA ALA A 108 -4.57 -3.49 -3.11
C ALA A 108 -4.11 -4.93 -3.36
N VAL A 109 -4.92 -5.71 -4.09
CA VAL A 109 -4.52 -7.06 -4.51
C VAL A 109 -4.13 -7.01 -5.98
N ALA A 110 -2.83 -6.99 -6.24
CA ALA A 110 -2.26 -6.83 -7.57
C ALA A 110 -1.81 -8.18 -8.14
N GLU A 111 -2.17 -8.42 -9.40
CA GLU A 111 -1.62 -9.51 -10.21
C GLU A 111 -0.62 -8.94 -11.21
N VAL A 112 0.29 -9.79 -11.70
CA VAL A 112 1.21 -9.37 -12.77
C VAL A 112 0.41 -9.03 -14.03
N PRO A 113 0.40 -7.77 -14.51
CA PRO A 113 -0.37 -7.41 -15.70
C PRO A 113 0.19 -8.08 -16.97
N PRO A 114 -0.65 -8.36 -17.98
CA PRO A 114 -0.23 -9.04 -19.21
C PRO A 114 0.45 -8.11 -20.24
N GLY A 115 0.84 -6.88 -19.89
CA GLY A 115 1.29 -5.87 -20.84
C GLY A 115 2.26 -4.83 -20.26
N PRO A 116 2.67 -3.83 -21.07
CA PRO A 116 3.59 -2.78 -20.66
C PRO A 116 3.05 -1.97 -19.46
N PRO A 117 3.96 -1.40 -18.64
CA PRO A 117 3.62 -0.80 -17.35
C PRO A 117 2.61 0.35 -17.44
N VAL A 118 1.56 0.30 -16.61
CA VAL A 118 0.61 1.41 -16.37
C VAL A 118 0.40 1.57 -14.86
N LEU A 119 0.24 2.81 -14.37
CA LEU A 119 0.08 3.11 -12.93
C LEU A 119 -1.15 2.39 -12.34
N GLN A 120 -2.33 2.64 -12.91
CA GLN A 120 -3.61 2.00 -12.56
C GLN A 120 -4.47 1.91 -13.83
N THR A 121 -5.56 1.13 -13.79
CA THR A 121 -6.54 1.08 -14.90
C THR A 121 -7.21 2.44 -15.13
N LEU A 122 -7.45 3.20 -14.05
CA LEU A 122 -7.96 4.57 -14.07
C LEU A 122 -7.04 5.45 -13.21
N VAL A 123 -6.66 6.62 -13.73
CA VAL A 123 -5.85 7.62 -13.02
C VAL A 123 -6.49 8.98 -13.19
N ALA A 124 -6.59 9.74 -12.10
CA ALA A 124 -6.99 11.14 -12.11
C ALA A 124 -5.83 12.00 -11.59
N GLU A 125 -5.31 12.88 -12.44
CA GLU A 125 -4.30 13.87 -12.06
C GLU A 125 -4.98 15.21 -11.78
N VAL A 126 -4.82 15.71 -10.56
CA VAL A 126 -5.48 16.93 -10.11
C VAL A 126 -4.46 18.06 -10.06
N TYR A 127 -4.68 19.11 -10.85
CA TYR A 127 -3.82 20.28 -10.94
C TYR A 127 -4.50 21.51 -10.34
N GLY A 128 -3.72 22.34 -9.64
CA GLY A 128 -4.19 23.55 -9.00
C GLY A 128 -3.02 24.37 -8.46
N HIS A 129 -3.17 25.70 -8.43
CA HIS A 129 -2.14 26.61 -7.94
C HIS A 129 -1.96 26.52 -6.42
N ASP A 130 -3.08 26.42 -5.70
CA ASP A 130 -3.11 26.28 -4.25
C ASP A 130 -3.19 24.81 -3.81
N ARG A 131 -2.55 24.47 -2.68
CA ARG A 131 -2.51 23.11 -2.15
C ARG A 131 -3.84 22.69 -1.54
N GLU A 132 -4.48 23.54 -0.74
CA GLU A 132 -5.76 23.23 -0.09
C GLU A 132 -6.85 23.01 -1.15
N ASP A 133 -6.89 23.86 -2.17
CA ASP A 133 -7.85 23.72 -3.27
C ASP A 133 -7.63 22.41 -4.06
N ARG A 134 -6.37 22.05 -4.31
CA ARG A 134 -6.01 20.80 -5.01
C ARG A 134 -6.39 19.56 -4.19
N GLU A 135 -6.11 19.57 -2.90
CA GLU A 135 -6.48 18.46 -1.98
C GLU A 135 -7.99 18.31 -1.86
N ARG A 136 -8.72 19.42 -1.71
CA ARG A 136 -10.19 19.41 -1.66
C ARG A 136 -10.79 18.78 -2.91
N LEU A 137 -10.32 19.18 -4.10
CA LEU A 137 -10.77 18.61 -5.37
C LEU A 137 -10.38 17.13 -5.51
N ALA A 138 -9.18 16.75 -5.08
CA ALA A 138 -8.73 15.35 -5.10
C ALA A 138 -9.62 14.46 -4.21
N LEU A 139 -10.03 14.95 -3.04
CA LEU A 139 -10.96 14.24 -2.15
C LEU A 139 -12.36 14.09 -2.78
N GLU A 140 -12.85 15.08 -3.52
CA GLU A 140 -14.11 14.96 -4.27
C GLU A 140 -14.03 13.91 -5.38
N VAL A 141 -12.95 13.93 -6.17
CA VAL A 141 -12.70 12.93 -7.22
C VAL A 141 -12.59 11.53 -6.62
N ARG A 142 -11.87 11.38 -5.52
CA ARG A 142 -11.74 10.12 -4.78
C ARG A 142 -13.12 9.59 -4.36
N ARG A 143 -13.99 10.46 -3.83
CA ARG A 143 -15.35 10.09 -3.44
C ARG A 143 -16.17 9.59 -4.63
N VAL A 144 -16.03 10.20 -5.81
CA VAL A 144 -16.69 9.72 -7.03
C VAL A 144 -16.21 8.32 -7.39
N PHE A 145 -14.90 8.06 -7.33
CA PHE A 145 -14.34 6.73 -7.60
C PHE A 145 -14.85 5.69 -6.61
N GLU A 146 -14.87 6.00 -5.32
CA GLU A 146 -15.36 5.10 -4.26
C GLU A 146 -16.86 4.76 -4.41
N GLN A 147 -17.66 5.65 -5.02
CA GLN A 147 -19.10 5.46 -5.24
C GLN A 147 -19.45 4.84 -6.59
N THR A 148 -18.49 4.73 -7.52
CA THR A 148 -18.75 4.24 -8.87
C THR A 148 -18.72 2.71 -8.90
N GLU A 149 -19.83 2.10 -9.36
CA GLU A 149 -19.91 0.65 -9.51
C GLU A 149 -18.83 0.12 -10.46
N GLY A 150 -18.12 -0.91 -10.02
CA GLY A 150 -17.03 -1.53 -10.78
C GLY A 150 -15.65 -0.91 -10.56
N VAL A 151 -15.55 0.25 -9.90
CA VAL A 151 -14.26 0.81 -9.46
C VAL A 151 -13.90 0.21 -8.11
N VAL A 152 -12.69 -0.33 -8.02
CA VAL A 152 -12.18 -1.02 -6.82
C VAL A 152 -10.75 -0.57 -6.51
N ASP A 153 -10.31 -0.79 -5.28
CA ASP A 153 -8.96 -0.47 -4.80
C ASP A 153 -8.57 1.01 -5.00
N VAL A 154 -9.49 1.93 -4.64
CA VAL A 154 -9.27 3.37 -4.76
C VAL A 154 -8.22 3.83 -3.75
N ASP A 155 -7.18 4.48 -4.24
CA ASP A 155 -6.08 5.02 -3.45
C ASP A 155 -5.55 6.34 -4.05
N TRP A 156 -4.75 7.08 -3.29
CA TRP A 156 -4.18 8.37 -3.68
C TRP A 156 -2.81 8.62 -3.05
N TYR A 157 -2.02 9.52 -3.64
CA TYR A 157 -0.67 9.89 -3.14
C TYR A 157 -0.68 10.95 -2.03
N GLY A 158 -1.85 11.37 -1.54
CA GLY A 158 -1.94 12.37 -0.48
C GLY A 158 -1.45 11.80 0.85
N GLU A 159 -0.48 12.47 1.46
CA GLU A 159 -0.04 12.20 2.84
C GLU A 159 -1.09 12.71 3.83
N GLU A 160 -1.22 12.05 4.98
CA GLU A 160 -2.04 12.53 6.09
C GLU A 160 -1.31 13.60 6.93
N ASP A 161 -2.08 14.35 7.73
CA ASP A 161 -1.51 15.37 8.61
C ASP A 161 -0.70 14.73 9.76
N GLN A 162 0.62 14.83 9.67
CA GLN A 162 1.53 14.36 10.73
C GLN A 162 1.98 15.46 11.69
N LYS A 163 2.14 15.09 12.97
CA LYS A 163 2.78 15.95 13.96
C LYS A 163 4.27 16.09 13.65
N ARG A 164 4.65 17.22 13.08
CA ARG A 164 6.05 17.58 12.86
C ARG A 164 6.61 18.36 14.06
N PHE A 165 7.58 17.79 14.76
CA PHE A 165 8.35 18.52 15.76
C PHE A 165 9.46 19.33 15.07
N ARG A 166 9.39 20.66 15.20
CA ARG A 166 10.42 21.57 14.70
C ARG A 166 11.18 22.16 15.87
N PHE A 167 12.39 21.68 16.09
CA PHE A 167 13.30 22.25 17.08
C PHE A 167 13.99 23.47 16.46
N LEU A 168 13.56 24.66 16.88
CA LEU A 168 14.19 25.93 16.50
C LEU A 168 15.22 26.28 17.58
N VAL A 169 16.50 26.11 17.26
CA VAL A 169 17.58 26.45 18.18
C VAL A 169 17.73 27.97 18.23
N ASP A 170 17.65 28.51 19.44
CA ASP A 170 18.03 29.90 19.71
C ASP A 170 19.55 30.02 19.60
N LYS A 171 20.01 30.60 18.49
CA LYS A 171 21.44 30.72 18.17
C LYS A 171 22.16 31.67 19.13
N GLU A 172 21.50 32.71 19.63
CA GLU A 172 22.09 33.67 20.56
C GLU A 172 22.29 33.01 21.93
N LYS A 173 21.26 32.34 22.44
CA LYS A 173 21.36 31.59 23.70
C LYS A 173 22.38 30.46 23.59
N ALA A 174 22.45 29.75 22.46
CA ALA A 174 23.45 28.71 22.23
C ALA A 174 24.88 29.29 22.29
N ALA A 175 25.14 30.39 21.59
CA ALA A 175 26.45 31.06 21.59
C ALA A 175 26.85 31.58 22.97
N LEU A 176 25.93 32.21 23.72
CA LEU A 176 26.17 32.69 25.09
C LEU A 176 26.53 31.57 26.06
N ASN A 177 26.08 30.35 25.80
CA ASN A 177 26.39 29.17 26.61
C ASN A 177 27.52 28.31 26.02
N GLY A 178 28.25 28.81 25.01
CA GLY A 178 29.37 28.09 24.40
C GLY A 178 28.97 26.84 23.61
N ILE A 179 27.71 26.73 23.21
CA ILE A 179 27.18 25.62 22.42
C ILE A 179 27.16 26.05 20.96
N THR A 180 27.86 25.33 20.09
CA THR A 180 27.80 25.56 18.64
C THR A 180 26.48 25.05 18.08
N ALA A 181 25.72 25.94 17.44
CA ALA A 181 24.50 25.61 16.72
C ALA A 181 24.80 25.23 15.25
N GLU A 182 25.73 24.30 15.04
CA GLU A 182 25.92 23.69 13.72
C GLU A 182 24.75 22.73 13.46
N THR A 183 24.00 23.03 12.40
CA THR A 183 23.00 22.17 11.76
C THR A 183 23.54 21.66 10.45
#